data_AF-A0A9P0ANB0-F1
#
_entry.id   AF-A0A9P0ANB0-F1
#
_cell.length_a   1.000
_cell.length_b   1.000
_cell.length_c   1.000
_cell.angle_alpha   90.00
_cell.angle_beta   90.00
_cell.angle_gamma   90.00
#
_symmetry.space_group_name_H-M   'P 1'
#
loop_
_entity.id
_entity.type
_entity.pdbx_description
1 polymer ?
#
loop_
_entity_poly.entity_id
_entity_poly.type
_entity_poly.pdbx_seq_one_letter_code
_entity_poly.pdbx_strand_id
1 'polypeptide(L)'
;MFYDDQHLHGELYYDDDDYNDYNDSYGESDSEDGYYMGTCEQLQHDLTTPPKQLIFAAIEDERLKDLKALINYMTLELGFDSVHHAVLHKQRGAAKLIIDEICAEEENNVTLLQFMERALDQGADEVVKLLLDEGIKVDEEVNGPLTSIHIAVEREQVRIIKHLLTYGADANSRYSDGGTILHKAVDHENMEIVKLLLKYGADIDATTSDGSTALHLATMRGFLEIAEHLIQEGADMHAVGPLEINGSSLYGRIL
;
A
#
# COMPACT_ATOMS: atom_id res chain seq x y z
N MET A 1 -19.45 -35.65 -53.41
CA MET A 1 -20.23 -34.46 -53.03
C MET A 1 -21.36 -34.96 -52.15
N PHE A 2 -21.43 -34.80 -50.84
CA PHE A 2 -20.65 -34.08 -49.82
C PHE A 2 -20.76 -34.93 -48.54
N TYR A 3 -19.73 -34.90 -47.69
CA TYR A 3 -19.87 -35.29 -46.28
C TYR A 3 -19.58 -34.07 -45.42
N ASP A 4 -20.40 -33.99 -44.37
CA ASP A 4 -20.47 -33.11 -43.20
C ASP A 4 -19.32 -32.16 -42.89
N ASP A 5 -19.68 -30.92 -42.57
CA ASP A 5 -18.93 -30.08 -41.65
C ASP A 5 -19.84 -29.55 -40.55
N GLN A 6 -19.39 -29.75 -39.32
CA GLN A 6 -20.11 -29.47 -38.09
C GLN A 6 -19.85 -28.04 -37.59
N HIS A 7 -20.90 -27.47 -37.02
CA HIS A 7 -20.88 -26.69 -35.77
C HIS A 7 -20.16 -25.32 -35.72
N LEU A 8 -21.04 -24.32 -35.69
CA LEU A 8 -21.16 -23.26 -34.67
C LEU A 8 -20.09 -22.15 -34.57
N HIS A 9 -20.54 -20.99 -35.07
CA HIS A 9 -20.17 -19.60 -34.83
C HIS A 9 -19.77 -19.17 -33.40
N GLY A 10 -18.85 -18.19 -33.37
CA GLY A 10 -18.80 -17.04 -32.43
C GLY A 10 -17.54 -17.00 -31.57
N GLU A 11 -16.42 -16.39 -32.00
CA GLU A 11 -16.03 -14.95 -31.81
C GLU A 11 -15.95 -14.56 -30.31
N LEU A 12 -14.86 -14.06 -29.70
CA LEU A 12 -13.69 -13.26 -30.14
C LEU A 12 -12.49 -13.54 -29.20
N TYR A 13 -11.30 -13.77 -29.76
CA TYR A 13 -10.01 -13.60 -29.07
C TYR A 13 -9.37 -12.32 -29.64
N TYR A 14 -8.93 -11.42 -28.78
CA TYR A 14 -7.97 -10.37 -29.15
C TYR A 14 -6.59 -10.82 -28.70
N ASP A 15 -5.76 -11.16 -29.68
CA ASP A 15 -4.30 -11.21 -29.58
C ASP A 15 -3.72 -9.80 -29.84
N ASP A 16 -2.46 -9.66 -29.43
CA ASP A 16 -1.40 -8.79 -29.97
C ASP A 16 -0.75 -7.85 -28.94
N ASP A 17 0.39 -8.36 -28.43
CA ASP A 17 1.73 -7.80 -28.66
C ASP A 17 2.05 -6.37 -28.21
N ASP A 18 2.90 -6.23 -27.19
CA ASP A 18 4.34 -6.01 -27.41
C ASP A 18 5.09 -5.88 -26.07
N TYR A 19 5.76 -6.97 -25.69
CA TYR A 19 6.87 -6.96 -24.73
C TYR A 19 8.13 -6.60 -25.53
N ASN A 20 8.72 -5.43 -25.28
CA ASN A 20 10.08 -5.14 -25.75
C ASN A 20 10.99 -4.71 -24.60
N ASP A 21 11.74 -5.72 -24.18
CA ASP A 21 13.09 -5.74 -23.64
C ASP A 21 14.02 -4.68 -24.28
N TYR A 22 14.68 -3.85 -23.47
CA TYR A 22 15.98 -3.24 -23.80
C TYR A 22 16.77 -2.92 -22.52
N ASN A 23 17.53 -3.94 -22.09
CA ASN A 23 18.97 -3.93 -21.80
C ASN A 23 19.68 -2.64 -21.29
N ASP A 24 20.30 -2.83 -20.13
CA ASP A 24 21.67 -2.47 -19.74
C ASP A 24 22.57 -1.78 -20.79
N SER A 25 23.15 -0.64 -20.41
CA SER A 25 24.52 -0.28 -20.76
C SER A 25 25.09 0.78 -19.82
N TYR A 26 26.02 0.36 -18.96
CA TYR A 26 26.96 1.23 -18.25
C TYR A 26 27.79 2.05 -19.25
N GLY A 27 27.92 3.35 -18.98
CA GLY A 27 28.86 4.25 -19.65
C GLY A 27 29.37 5.27 -18.64
N GLU A 28 30.53 5.01 -18.06
CA GLU A 28 31.35 6.03 -17.40
C GLU A 28 31.79 7.07 -18.43
N SER A 29 31.61 8.35 -18.12
CA SER A 29 32.46 9.41 -18.65
C SER A 29 32.53 10.55 -17.65
N ASP A 30 33.68 10.66 -16.99
CA ASP A 30 34.11 11.84 -16.27
C ASP A 30 34.21 13.04 -17.23
N SER A 31 33.56 14.14 -16.88
CA SER A 31 34.04 15.48 -17.22
C SER A 31 33.50 16.48 -16.20
N GLU A 32 34.39 16.92 -15.31
CA GLU A 32 34.29 18.17 -14.59
C GLU A 32 34.03 19.31 -15.59
N ASP A 33 33.00 20.13 -15.36
CA ASP A 33 33.03 21.56 -15.69
C ASP A 33 31.83 22.25 -15.02
N GLY A 34 32.12 23.08 -14.03
CA GLY A 34 31.14 23.97 -13.42
C GLY A 34 30.84 25.16 -14.33
N TYR A 35 29.57 25.59 -14.40
CA TYR A 35 29.11 26.98 -14.56
C TYR A 35 27.59 26.99 -14.78
N TYR A 36 26.82 27.57 -13.83
CA TYR A 36 25.88 28.69 -14.05
C TYR A 36 24.89 28.84 -12.88
N MET A 37 25.03 29.92 -12.12
CA MET A 37 23.92 30.52 -11.40
C MET A 37 23.07 31.32 -12.40
N GLY A 38 21.81 30.92 -12.59
CA GLY A 38 20.81 31.65 -13.36
C GLY A 38 19.50 31.67 -12.58
N THR A 39 18.93 32.86 -12.38
CA THR A 39 17.64 33.06 -11.71
C THR A 39 16.51 32.39 -12.48
N CYS A 40 15.46 31.92 -11.77
CA CYS A 40 14.35 31.09 -12.28
C CYS A 40 13.70 31.52 -13.62
N GLU A 41 13.79 32.79 -14.02
CA GLU A 41 13.30 33.28 -15.31
C GLU A 41 14.13 32.78 -16.51
N GLN A 42 15.37 32.33 -16.32
CA GLN A 42 16.20 31.75 -17.40
C GLN A 42 15.89 30.26 -17.66
N LEU A 43 15.24 29.55 -16.73
CA LEU A 43 14.89 28.14 -16.90
C LEU A 43 13.74 27.91 -17.88
N GLN A 44 12.96 28.94 -18.23
CA GLN A 44 11.83 28.78 -19.17
C GLN A 44 12.21 28.90 -20.65
N HIS A 45 13.39 29.44 -20.97
CA HIS A 45 13.72 29.78 -22.36
C HIS A 45 14.66 28.78 -23.07
N ASP A 46 15.16 27.76 -22.36
CA ASP A 46 16.18 26.79 -22.82
C ASP A 46 15.80 25.32 -22.60
N LEU A 47 14.50 25.01 -22.45
CA LEU A 47 14.00 23.66 -22.07
C LEU A 47 14.19 22.59 -23.16
N THR A 48 15.41 22.07 -23.30
CA THR A 48 15.66 20.72 -23.82
C THR A 48 15.50 19.65 -22.74
N THR A 49 15.53 20.04 -21.46
CA THR A 49 15.45 19.15 -20.30
C THR A 49 14.02 19.08 -19.75
N PRO A 50 13.41 17.89 -19.64
CA PRO A 50 12.05 17.73 -19.13
C PRO A 50 11.93 18.11 -17.63
N PRO A 51 10.78 18.67 -17.18
CA PRO A 51 10.58 19.13 -15.80
C PRO A 51 10.91 18.09 -14.72
N LYS A 52 10.57 16.82 -14.95
CA LYS A 52 10.89 15.70 -14.04
C LYS A 52 12.39 15.58 -13.73
N GLN A 53 13.24 15.73 -14.75
CA GLN A 53 14.70 15.66 -14.57
C GLN A 53 15.23 16.85 -13.76
N LEU A 54 14.71 18.06 -14.00
CA LEU A 54 15.10 19.24 -13.24
C LEU A 54 14.74 19.11 -11.75
N ILE A 55 13.56 18.57 -11.46
CA ILE A 55 13.09 18.35 -10.09
C ILE A 55 13.96 17.30 -9.39
N PHE A 56 14.24 16.17 -10.04
CA PHE A 56 15.04 15.10 -9.45
C PHE A 56 16.48 15.55 -9.20
N ALA A 57 17.09 16.26 -10.15
CA ALA A 57 18.41 16.85 -9.96
C ALA A 57 18.41 17.87 -8.80
N ALA A 58 17.37 18.70 -8.67
CA ALA A 58 17.27 19.65 -7.56
C ALA A 58 17.14 18.94 -6.19
N ILE A 59 16.50 17.77 -6.14
CA ILE A 59 16.40 16.94 -4.94
C ILE A 59 17.78 16.33 -4.60
N GLU A 60 18.46 15.75 -5.57
CA GLU A 60 19.78 15.13 -5.40
C GLU A 60 20.83 16.14 -4.92
N ASP A 61 20.83 17.33 -5.51
CA ASP A 61 21.74 18.43 -5.18
C ASP A 61 21.31 19.22 -3.92
N GLU A 62 20.20 18.85 -3.27
CA GLU A 62 19.63 19.55 -2.11
C GLU A 62 19.34 21.04 -2.36
N ARG A 63 18.99 21.39 -3.60
CA ARG A 63 18.69 22.76 -4.05
C ARG A 63 17.24 23.14 -3.74
N LEU A 64 16.93 23.27 -2.44
CA LEU A 64 15.56 23.54 -1.96
C LEU A 64 14.91 24.80 -2.55
N LYS A 65 15.71 25.84 -2.87
CA LYS A 65 15.20 27.08 -3.50
C LYS A 65 14.75 26.84 -4.94
N ASP A 66 15.54 26.09 -5.70
CA ASP A 66 15.24 25.73 -7.09
C ASP A 66 14.03 24.78 -7.11
N LEU A 67 14.03 23.78 -6.21
CA LEU A 67 12.90 22.88 -6.01
C LEU A 67 11.61 23.66 -5.73
N LYS A 68 11.65 24.64 -4.82
CA LYS A 68 10.48 25.48 -4.51
C LYS A 68 9.91 26.21 -5.73
N ALA A 69 10.78 26.71 -6.61
CA ALA A 69 10.33 27.35 -7.85
C ALA A 69 9.71 26.36 -8.84
N LEU A 70 10.18 25.11 -8.83
CA LEU A 70 9.70 24.04 -9.71
C LEU A 70 8.39 23.39 -9.21
N ILE A 71 8.08 23.47 -7.91
CA ILE A 71 6.87 22.88 -7.31
C ILE A 71 5.59 23.36 -8.00
N ASN A 72 5.51 24.64 -8.36
CA ASN A 72 4.32 25.23 -9.02
C ASN A 72 4.00 24.62 -10.40
N TYR A 73 4.91 23.84 -10.97
CA TYR A 73 4.74 23.17 -12.25
C TYR A 73 4.48 21.66 -12.11
N MET A 74 4.41 21.14 -10.87
CA MET A 74 4.19 19.72 -10.63
C MET A 74 2.71 19.34 -10.76
N THR A 75 2.46 18.25 -11.48
CA THR A 75 1.21 17.51 -11.36
C THR A 75 1.21 16.71 -10.07
N LEU A 76 0.04 16.27 -9.59
CA LEU A 76 -0.08 15.38 -8.43
C LEU A 76 0.80 14.13 -8.56
N GLU A 77 0.80 13.52 -9.76
CA GLU A 77 1.59 12.32 -10.06
C GLU A 77 3.10 12.60 -9.95
N LEU A 78 3.57 13.71 -10.55
CA LEU A 78 4.96 14.10 -10.45
C LEU A 78 5.35 14.52 -9.03
N GLY A 79 4.42 15.09 -8.27
CA GLY A 79 4.58 15.42 -6.86
C GLY A 79 4.86 14.18 -6.02
N PHE A 80 4.04 13.12 -6.16
CA PHE A 80 4.27 11.86 -5.48
C PHE A 80 5.60 11.22 -5.88
N ASP A 81 5.89 11.13 -7.18
CA ASP A 81 7.16 10.60 -7.70
C ASP A 81 8.37 11.33 -7.09
N SER A 82 8.26 12.65 -6.96
CA SER A 82 9.31 13.50 -6.38
C SER A 82 9.46 13.30 -4.87
N VAL A 83 8.37 13.12 -4.13
CA VAL A 83 8.40 12.73 -2.71
C VAL A 83 9.07 11.37 -2.56
N HIS A 84 8.67 10.39 -3.36
CA HIS A 84 9.24 9.04 -3.32
C HIS A 84 10.75 9.07 -3.63
N HIS A 85 11.16 9.80 -4.67
CA HIS A 85 12.57 10.01 -5.01
C HIS A 85 13.35 10.69 -3.88
N ALA A 86 12.79 11.75 -3.27
CA ALA A 86 13.43 12.42 -2.15
C ALA A 86 13.60 11.49 -0.93
N VAL A 87 12.62 10.64 -0.64
CA VAL A 87 12.71 9.64 0.43
C VAL A 87 13.81 8.61 0.15
N LEU A 88 13.90 8.09 -1.08
CA LEU A 88 14.96 7.14 -1.49
C LEU A 88 16.36 7.73 -1.31
N HIS A 89 16.53 9.02 -1.61
CA HIS A 89 17.79 9.74 -1.46
C HIS A 89 18.01 10.30 -0.04
N LYS A 90 17.14 9.96 0.92
CA LYS A 90 17.16 10.43 2.32
C LYS A 90 17.06 11.96 2.46
N GLN A 91 16.52 12.61 1.45
CA GLN A 91 16.30 14.05 1.39
C GLN A 91 14.96 14.42 2.04
N ARG A 92 14.84 14.18 3.35
CA ARG A 92 13.60 14.42 4.09
C ARG A 92 13.15 15.88 4.03
N GLY A 93 14.08 16.83 3.97
CA GLY A 93 13.77 18.26 3.82
C GLY A 93 13.08 18.57 2.47
N ALA A 94 13.56 17.97 1.38
CA ALA A 94 12.94 18.11 0.07
C ALA A 94 11.56 17.42 0.04
N ALA A 95 11.45 16.21 0.57
CA ALA A 95 10.19 15.48 0.64
C ALA A 95 9.12 16.25 1.43
N LYS A 96 9.50 16.77 2.60
CA LYS A 96 8.62 17.62 3.43
C LYS A 96 8.24 18.90 2.72
N LEU A 97 9.18 19.59 2.06
CA LEU A 97 8.87 20.81 1.30
C LEU A 97 7.85 20.54 0.20
N ILE A 98 7.99 19.42 -0.52
CA ILE A 98 7.04 19.03 -1.57
C ILE A 98 5.66 18.76 -0.96
N ILE A 99 5.59 18.03 0.15
CA ILE A 99 4.33 17.76 0.85
C ILE A 99 3.71 19.07 1.36
N ASP A 100 4.47 19.89 2.09
CA ASP A 100 4.00 21.15 2.67
C ASP A 100 3.46 22.09 1.60
N GLU A 101 4.13 22.24 0.46
CA GLU A 101 3.70 23.19 -0.57
C GLU A 101 2.58 22.63 -1.45
N ILE A 102 2.60 21.35 -1.83
CA ILE A 102 1.52 20.75 -2.65
C ILE A 102 0.26 20.52 -1.82
N CYS A 103 0.40 20.09 -0.56
CA CYS A 103 -0.73 19.74 0.29
C CYS A 103 -1.30 20.92 1.08
N ALA A 104 -0.59 22.06 1.20
CA ALA A 104 -1.13 23.25 1.86
C ALA A 104 -2.26 23.94 1.08
N GLU A 105 -2.44 23.62 -0.21
CA GLU A 105 -3.48 24.26 -1.03
C GLU A 105 -4.89 23.76 -0.76
N GLU A 106 -5.06 22.61 -0.09
CA GLU A 106 -6.37 21.96 0.06
C GLU A 106 -6.84 21.88 1.51
N GLU A 107 -7.98 22.53 1.81
CA GLU A 107 -8.63 22.54 3.13
C GLU A 107 -9.01 21.13 3.66
N ASN A 108 -8.94 20.09 2.82
CA ASN A 108 -9.55 18.77 3.07
C ASN A 108 -8.57 17.57 3.04
N ASN A 109 -7.25 17.75 3.12
CA ASN A 109 -6.27 16.64 3.08
C ASN A 109 -6.42 15.67 1.89
N VAL A 110 -7.15 16.04 0.82
CA VAL A 110 -7.47 15.11 -0.28
C VAL A 110 -6.20 14.69 -1.00
N THR A 111 -5.32 15.63 -1.31
CA THR A 111 -4.00 15.35 -1.88
C THR A 111 -3.12 14.47 -0.97
N LEU A 112 -3.15 14.68 0.36
CA LEU A 112 -2.44 13.83 1.32
C LEU A 112 -2.96 12.38 1.34
N LEU A 113 -4.29 12.20 1.26
CA LEU A 113 -4.91 10.88 1.17
C LEU A 113 -4.62 10.20 -0.16
N GLN A 114 -4.58 10.94 -1.26
CA GLN A 114 -4.16 10.41 -2.58
C GLN A 114 -2.68 9.98 -2.57
N PHE A 115 -1.80 10.73 -1.88
CA PHE A 115 -0.41 10.33 -1.69
C PHE A 115 -0.31 9.07 -0.82
N MET A 116 -1.14 8.96 0.22
CA MET A 116 -1.23 7.76 1.05
C MET A 116 -1.70 6.54 0.24
N GLU A 117 -2.77 6.68 -0.56
CA GLU A 117 -3.27 5.63 -1.44
C GLU A 117 -2.17 5.16 -2.41
N ARG A 118 -1.46 6.10 -3.05
CA ARG A 118 -0.37 5.77 -3.98
C ARG A 118 0.82 5.11 -3.27
N ALA A 119 1.17 5.56 -2.07
CA ALA A 119 2.21 4.93 -1.26
C ALA A 119 1.85 3.49 -0.92
N LEU A 120 0.58 3.23 -0.60
CA LEU A 120 0.05 1.89 -0.38
C LEU A 120 0.02 1.07 -1.69
N ASP A 121 -0.20 1.68 -2.85
CA ASP A 121 -0.18 0.97 -4.16
C ASP A 121 1.22 0.45 -4.48
N GLN A 122 2.23 1.28 -4.20
CA GLN A 122 3.62 0.97 -4.49
C GLN A 122 4.34 0.21 -3.37
N GLY A 123 3.71 0.05 -2.20
CA GLY A 123 4.35 -0.54 -1.01
C GLY A 123 5.49 0.32 -0.45
N ALA A 124 5.42 1.64 -0.63
CA ALA A 124 6.44 2.60 -0.23
C ALA A 124 6.36 2.92 1.28
N ASP A 125 6.88 2.03 2.11
CA ASP A 125 6.82 2.09 3.58
C ASP A 125 7.40 3.36 4.20
N GLU A 126 8.52 3.84 3.69
CA GLU A 126 9.12 5.10 4.17
C GLU A 126 8.30 6.34 3.79
N VAL A 127 7.59 6.31 2.65
CA VAL A 127 6.67 7.40 2.26
C VAL A 127 5.43 7.38 3.16
N VAL A 128 4.85 6.21 3.45
CA VAL A 128 3.75 6.08 4.42
C VAL A 128 4.14 6.67 5.78
N LYS A 129 5.34 6.33 6.27
CA LYS A 129 5.86 6.86 7.53
C LYS A 129 6.03 8.38 7.51
N LEU A 130 6.56 8.93 6.42
CA LEU A 130 6.67 10.38 6.24
C LEU A 130 5.29 11.04 6.29
N LEU A 131 4.31 10.50 5.59
CA LEU A 131 2.94 11.04 5.55
C LEU A 131 2.26 10.99 6.93
N LEU A 132 2.47 9.94 7.71
CA LEU A 132 2.00 9.85 9.10
C LEU A 132 2.69 10.87 10.01
N ASP A 133 3.99 11.12 9.82
CA ASP A 133 4.73 12.15 10.55
C ASP A 133 4.23 13.57 10.24
N GLU A 134 3.72 13.81 9.02
CA GLU A 134 3.12 15.09 8.60
C GLU A 134 1.69 15.29 9.12
N GLY A 135 1.17 14.35 9.93
CA GLY A 135 -0.06 14.54 10.69
C GLY A 135 -1.32 13.99 10.06
N ILE A 136 -1.21 13.14 9.03
CA ILE A 136 -2.36 12.33 8.59
C ILE A 136 -2.82 11.47 9.77
N LYS A 137 -4.12 11.49 10.05
CA LYS A 137 -4.70 10.58 11.03
C LYS A 137 -4.59 9.16 10.51
N VAL A 138 -4.08 8.27 11.34
CA VAL A 138 -3.78 6.88 10.95
C VAL A 138 -5.03 6.09 10.51
N ASP A 139 -6.19 6.41 11.08
CA ASP A 139 -7.48 5.77 10.78
C ASP A 139 -8.34 6.61 9.82
N GLU A 140 -7.75 7.55 9.08
CA GLU A 140 -8.49 8.29 8.05
C GLU A 140 -8.91 7.34 6.91
N GLU A 141 -10.10 7.56 6.37
CA GLU A 141 -10.64 6.82 5.24
C GLU A 141 -9.87 7.20 3.96
N VAL A 142 -9.19 6.22 3.36
CA VAL A 142 -8.33 6.41 2.18
C VAL A 142 -9.09 6.06 0.90
N ASN A 143 -9.81 4.93 0.89
CA ASN A 143 -10.56 4.47 -0.28
C ASN A 143 -11.95 4.01 0.14
N GLY A 144 -12.93 4.91 -0.01
CA GLY A 144 -14.26 4.72 0.56
C GLY A 144 -14.16 4.48 2.07
N PRO A 145 -14.84 3.48 2.65
CA PRO A 145 -14.80 3.22 4.09
C PRO A 145 -13.49 2.56 4.57
N LEU A 146 -12.52 2.30 3.69
CA LEU A 146 -11.28 1.61 4.04
C LEU A 146 -10.20 2.61 4.47
N THR A 147 -9.62 2.37 5.64
CA THR A 147 -8.43 3.09 6.14
C THR A 147 -7.13 2.48 5.61
N SER A 148 -5.99 3.14 5.83
CA SER A 148 -4.67 2.66 5.38
C SER A 148 -4.36 1.22 5.82
N ILE A 149 -4.77 0.82 7.03
CA ILE A 149 -4.46 -0.53 7.54
C ILE A 149 -5.24 -1.61 6.81
N HIS A 150 -6.48 -1.33 6.38
CA HIS A 150 -7.26 -2.27 5.58
C HIS A 150 -6.57 -2.57 4.25
N ILE A 151 -6.16 -1.52 3.53
CA ILE A 151 -5.47 -1.63 2.23
C ILE A 151 -4.13 -2.34 2.40
N ALA A 152 -3.37 -2.02 3.44
CA ALA A 152 -2.08 -2.66 3.72
C ALA A 152 -2.21 -4.16 4.01
N VAL A 153 -3.26 -4.57 4.75
CA VAL A 153 -3.57 -5.98 5.02
C VAL A 153 -4.06 -6.69 3.76
N GLU A 154 -4.91 -6.05 2.96
CA GLU A 154 -5.37 -6.59 1.67
C GLU A 154 -4.22 -6.88 0.69
N ARG A 155 -3.14 -6.10 0.79
CA ARG A 155 -1.94 -6.22 -0.04
C ARG A 155 -0.78 -6.95 0.64
N GLU A 156 -1.02 -7.49 1.83
CA GLU A 156 -0.04 -8.24 2.62
C GLU A 156 1.27 -7.48 2.93
N GLN A 157 1.19 -6.15 3.08
CA GLN A 157 2.34 -5.26 3.24
C GLN A 157 2.81 -5.19 4.70
N VAL A 158 3.47 -6.25 5.18
CA VAL A 158 3.89 -6.41 6.59
C VAL A 158 4.60 -5.18 7.18
N ARG A 159 5.51 -4.56 6.43
CA ARG A 159 6.26 -3.37 6.91
C ARG A 159 5.33 -2.18 7.14
N ILE A 160 4.41 -1.93 6.21
CA ILE A 160 3.45 -0.84 6.30
C ILE A 160 2.44 -1.11 7.43
N ILE A 161 1.92 -2.33 7.54
CA ILE A 161 1.03 -2.72 8.65
C ILE A 161 1.72 -2.46 9.99
N LYS A 162 3.00 -2.84 10.12
CA LYS A 162 3.79 -2.57 11.32
C LYS A 162 3.92 -1.08 11.60
N HIS A 163 4.19 -0.26 10.58
CA HIS A 163 4.22 1.20 10.75
C HIS A 163 2.87 1.73 11.23
N LEU A 164 1.78 1.42 10.54
CA LEU A 164 0.44 1.89 10.90
C LEU A 164 0.08 1.53 12.34
N LEU A 165 0.31 0.29 12.77
CA LEU A 165 0.09 -0.14 14.16
C LEU A 165 0.97 0.61 15.16
N THR A 166 2.24 0.91 14.82
CA THR A 166 3.10 1.73 15.71
C THR A 166 2.63 3.17 15.85
N TYR A 167 1.94 3.70 14.84
CA TYR A 167 1.32 5.03 14.88
C TYR A 167 -0.10 5.00 15.47
N GLY A 168 -0.56 3.83 15.96
CA GLY A 168 -1.81 3.69 16.71
C GLY A 168 -3.02 3.31 15.87
N ALA A 169 -2.84 2.77 14.66
CA ALA A 169 -3.94 2.21 13.88
C ALA A 169 -4.72 1.17 14.70
N ASP A 170 -6.04 1.14 14.56
CA ASP A 170 -6.86 0.17 15.28
C ASP A 170 -6.65 -1.26 14.73
N ALA A 171 -6.01 -2.11 15.54
CA ALA A 171 -5.80 -3.53 15.24
C ALA A 171 -7.11 -4.33 15.10
N ASN A 172 -8.24 -3.77 15.54
CA ASN A 172 -9.58 -4.35 15.47
C ASN A 172 -10.46 -3.75 14.37
N SER A 173 -9.87 -2.94 13.48
CA SER A 173 -10.54 -2.35 12.33
C SER A 173 -11.35 -3.41 11.55
N ARG A 174 -12.58 -3.03 11.15
CA ARG A 174 -13.57 -3.92 10.55
C ARG A 174 -13.87 -3.54 9.10
N TYR A 175 -13.94 -4.57 8.25
CA TYR A 175 -14.49 -4.48 6.90
C TYR A 175 -16.03 -4.40 6.93
N SER A 176 -16.62 -4.15 5.75
CA SER A 176 -18.07 -4.00 5.58
C SER A 176 -18.88 -5.28 5.83
N ASP A 177 -18.26 -6.46 5.73
CA ASP A 177 -18.83 -7.75 6.10
C ASP A 177 -18.76 -8.04 7.60
N GLY A 178 -18.20 -7.10 8.38
CA GLY A 178 -17.96 -7.24 9.81
C GLY A 178 -16.73 -8.08 10.16
N GLY A 179 -15.96 -8.60 9.21
CA GLY A 179 -14.66 -9.20 9.52
C GLY A 179 -13.67 -8.16 10.03
N THR A 180 -12.81 -8.54 10.99
CA THR A 180 -11.67 -7.69 11.38
C THR A 180 -10.49 -7.93 10.44
N ILE A 181 -9.48 -7.04 10.48
CA ILE A 181 -8.21 -7.25 9.78
C ILE A 181 -7.48 -8.55 10.19
N LEU A 182 -7.73 -9.09 11.39
CA LEU A 182 -7.25 -10.42 11.79
C LEU A 182 -7.90 -11.53 10.97
N HIS A 183 -9.20 -11.47 10.70
CA HIS A 183 -9.89 -12.45 9.86
C HIS A 183 -9.32 -12.44 8.44
N LYS A 184 -9.07 -11.25 7.89
CA LYS A 184 -8.49 -11.10 6.55
C LYS A 184 -7.06 -11.66 6.49
N ALA A 185 -6.24 -11.42 7.51
CA ALA A 185 -4.91 -12.00 7.61
C ALA A 185 -4.92 -13.53 7.64
N VAL A 186 -5.90 -14.14 8.32
CA VAL A 186 -6.11 -15.60 8.31
C VAL A 186 -6.58 -16.08 6.94
N ASP A 187 -7.48 -15.37 6.26
CA ASP A 187 -7.94 -15.71 4.92
C ASP A 187 -6.80 -15.70 3.88
N HIS A 188 -5.78 -14.86 4.07
CA HIS A 188 -4.56 -14.83 3.26
C HIS A 188 -3.52 -15.90 3.66
N GLU A 189 -3.78 -16.71 4.68
CA GLU A 189 -2.82 -17.68 5.24
C GLU A 189 -1.50 -17.01 5.71
N ASN A 190 -1.52 -15.71 6.02
CA ASN A 190 -0.31 -14.97 6.32
C ASN A 190 -0.01 -14.94 7.83
N MET A 191 0.73 -15.96 8.29
CA MET A 191 1.15 -16.11 9.69
C MET A 191 1.91 -14.89 10.25
N GLU A 192 2.69 -14.18 9.42
CA GLU A 192 3.45 -13.02 9.87
C GLU A 192 2.52 -11.86 10.24
N ILE A 193 1.49 -11.60 9.43
CA ILE A 193 0.48 -10.59 9.71
C ILE A 193 -0.37 -10.99 10.92
N VAL A 194 -0.76 -12.26 11.03
CA VAL A 194 -1.51 -12.78 12.21
C VAL A 194 -0.74 -12.49 13.50
N LYS A 195 0.54 -12.90 13.57
CA LYS A 195 1.42 -12.63 14.73
C LYS A 195 1.55 -11.14 15.02
N LEU A 196 1.69 -10.34 13.97
CA LEU A 196 1.83 -8.90 14.10
C LEU A 196 0.56 -8.28 14.69
N LEU A 197 -0.62 -8.60 14.16
CA LEU A 197 -1.89 -8.05 14.65
C LEU A 197 -2.17 -8.43 16.11
N LEU A 198 -1.98 -9.71 16.48
CA LEU A 198 -2.16 -10.17 17.87
C LEU A 198 -1.21 -9.44 18.83
N LYS A 199 0.06 -9.24 18.42
CA LYS A 199 1.03 -8.49 19.21
C LYS A 199 0.58 -7.04 19.49
N TYR A 200 -0.18 -6.43 18.58
CA TYR A 200 -0.72 -5.07 18.75
C TYR A 200 -2.14 -5.06 19.32
N GLY A 201 -2.62 -6.17 19.88
CA GLY A 201 -3.88 -6.21 20.63
C GLY A 201 -5.13 -6.40 19.76
N ALA A 202 -4.99 -7.04 18.60
CA ALA A 202 -6.16 -7.57 17.90
C ALA A 202 -6.90 -8.56 18.80
N ASP A 203 -8.22 -8.41 18.89
CA ASP A 203 -9.13 -9.29 19.61
C ASP A 203 -9.20 -10.63 18.88
N ILE A 204 -8.61 -11.65 19.51
CA ILE A 204 -8.46 -12.99 18.96
C ILE A 204 -9.80 -13.71 18.78
N ASP A 205 -10.81 -13.34 19.58
CA ASP A 205 -12.14 -13.93 19.60
C ASP A 205 -13.19 -13.02 18.95
N ALA A 206 -12.76 -11.93 18.31
CA ALA A 206 -13.65 -11.10 17.51
C ALA A 206 -14.40 -11.95 16.49
N THR A 207 -15.67 -11.63 16.24
CA THR A 207 -16.50 -12.35 15.29
C THR A 207 -16.82 -11.52 14.06
N THR A 208 -16.91 -12.18 12.92
CA THR A 208 -17.55 -11.67 11.69
C THR A 208 -19.08 -11.52 11.88
N SER A 209 -19.79 -11.01 10.86
CA SER A 209 -21.25 -10.86 10.92
C SER A 209 -22.02 -12.19 10.98
N ASP A 210 -21.43 -13.29 10.49
CA ASP A 210 -21.95 -14.65 10.63
C ASP A 210 -21.55 -15.31 11.96
N GLY A 211 -20.78 -14.63 12.82
CA GLY A 211 -20.36 -15.19 14.11
C GLY A 211 -19.10 -16.06 14.05
N SER A 212 -18.40 -16.10 12.91
CA SER A 212 -17.14 -16.84 12.78
C SER A 212 -16.00 -16.07 13.44
N THR A 213 -15.14 -16.76 14.18
CA THR A 213 -13.87 -16.20 14.70
C THR A 213 -12.71 -16.48 13.75
N ALA A 214 -11.56 -15.85 13.96
CA ALA A 214 -10.32 -16.17 13.24
C ALA A 214 -9.97 -17.68 13.32
N LEU A 215 -10.19 -18.33 14.48
CA LEU A 215 -9.97 -19.76 14.65
C LEU A 215 -10.93 -20.61 13.81
N HIS A 216 -12.21 -20.22 13.70
CA HIS A 216 -13.17 -20.89 12.82
C HIS A 216 -12.71 -20.85 11.35
N LEU A 217 -12.24 -19.69 10.87
CA LEU A 217 -11.75 -19.55 9.50
C LEU A 217 -10.50 -20.42 9.25
N ALA A 218 -9.52 -20.38 10.16
CA ALA A 218 -8.29 -21.16 10.06
C ALA A 218 -8.59 -22.67 10.00
N THR A 219 -9.48 -23.16 10.87
CA THR A 219 -9.84 -24.58 10.93
C THR A 219 -10.67 -25.03 9.73
N MET A 220 -11.62 -24.22 9.27
CA MET A 220 -12.43 -24.51 8.08
C MET A 220 -11.59 -24.60 6.80
N ARG A 221 -10.57 -23.75 6.68
CA ARG A 221 -9.64 -23.73 5.53
C ARG A 221 -8.50 -24.73 5.66
N GLY A 222 -8.30 -25.32 6.84
CA GLY A 222 -7.24 -26.30 7.09
C GLY A 222 -5.86 -25.68 7.37
N PHE A 223 -5.79 -24.41 7.76
CA PHE A 223 -4.56 -23.70 8.10
C PHE A 223 -4.09 -24.09 9.50
N LEU A 224 -3.52 -25.31 9.61
CA LEU A 224 -3.15 -25.93 10.88
C LEU A 224 -2.18 -25.06 11.69
N GLU A 225 -1.15 -24.50 11.06
CA GLU A 225 -0.17 -23.66 11.77
C GLU A 225 -0.81 -22.41 12.38
N ILE A 226 -1.72 -21.75 11.65
CA ILE A 226 -2.47 -20.59 12.14
C ILE A 226 -3.42 -21.00 13.26
N ALA A 227 -4.15 -22.09 13.10
CA ALA A 227 -5.08 -22.57 14.13
C ALA A 227 -4.35 -22.93 15.43
N GLU A 228 -3.23 -23.67 15.34
CA GLU A 228 -2.37 -23.98 16.47
C GLU A 228 -1.84 -22.73 17.15
N HIS A 229 -1.39 -21.74 16.37
CA HIS A 229 -0.88 -20.49 16.90
C HIS A 229 -1.98 -19.69 17.62
N LEU A 230 -3.18 -19.57 17.04
CA LEU A 230 -4.31 -18.91 17.69
C LEU A 230 -4.70 -19.57 19.02
N ILE A 231 -4.71 -20.91 19.07
CA ILE A 231 -4.96 -21.66 20.32
C ILE A 231 -3.85 -21.39 21.35
N GLN A 232 -2.58 -21.31 20.92
CA GLN A 232 -1.46 -20.98 21.82
C GLN A 232 -1.56 -19.56 22.38
N GLU A 233 -2.05 -18.60 21.60
CA GLU A 233 -2.30 -17.22 22.02
C GLU A 233 -3.61 -17.05 22.81
N GLY A 234 -4.36 -18.14 23.04
CA GLY A 234 -5.49 -18.18 23.96
C GLY A 234 -6.87 -18.04 23.31
N ALA A 235 -7.00 -18.25 22.00
CA ALA A 235 -8.29 -18.25 21.31
C ALA A 235 -9.27 -19.26 21.94
N ASP A 236 -10.54 -18.86 22.07
CA ASP A 236 -11.57 -19.74 22.62
C ASP A 236 -11.93 -20.87 21.63
N MET A 237 -11.46 -22.08 21.95
CA MET A 237 -11.79 -23.30 21.21
C MET A 237 -13.25 -23.76 21.39
N HIS A 238 -14.04 -23.09 22.20
CA HIS A 238 -15.46 -23.37 22.39
C HIS A 238 -16.35 -22.25 21.86
N ALA A 239 -15.77 -21.25 21.19
CA ALA A 239 -16.54 -20.21 20.51
C ALA A 239 -17.58 -20.85 19.58
N VAL A 240 -18.81 -20.38 19.67
CA VAL A 240 -19.92 -20.91 18.87
C VAL A 240 -19.94 -20.21 17.52
N GLY A 241 -19.53 -20.91 16.46
CA GLY A 241 -19.59 -20.42 15.08
C GLY A 241 -20.97 -20.55 14.43
N PRO A 242 -21.15 -20.02 13.20
CA PRO A 242 -22.44 -19.97 12.49
C PRO A 242 -23.11 -21.32 12.22
N LEU A 243 -22.34 -22.41 12.23
CA LEU A 243 -22.79 -23.74 11.80
C LEU A 243 -23.29 -24.64 12.93
N GLU A 244 -23.83 -24.08 14.03
CA GLU A 244 -24.66 -24.86 14.95
C GLU A 244 -26.00 -25.28 14.31
N ILE A 245 -25.92 -26.30 13.45
CA ILE A 245 -27.05 -27.15 13.07
C ILE A 245 -26.79 -28.52 13.70
N ASN A 246 -27.46 -28.80 14.82
CA ASN A 246 -27.61 -30.11 15.45
C ASN A 246 -26.44 -30.66 16.28
N GLY A 247 -25.88 -29.86 17.21
CA GLY A 247 -25.16 -30.38 18.39
C GLY A 247 -23.89 -31.20 18.10
N SER A 248 -23.30 -31.05 16.92
CA SER A 248 -22.07 -31.74 16.52
C SER A 248 -21.04 -30.68 16.14
N SER A 249 -20.34 -30.15 17.14
CA SER A 249 -19.20 -29.27 16.91
C SER A 249 -18.16 -30.04 16.06
N LEU A 250 -17.77 -29.52 14.89
CA LEU A 250 -16.65 -30.05 14.11
C LEU A 250 -15.31 -30.04 14.89
N TYR A 251 -15.30 -29.40 16.07
CA TYR A 251 -14.22 -29.32 17.06
C TYR A 251 -13.67 -30.68 17.56
N GLY A 252 -14.35 -31.80 17.32
CA GLY A 252 -13.90 -33.13 17.78
C GLY A 252 -12.70 -33.75 17.05
N ARG A 253 -11.91 -32.99 16.27
CA ARG A 253 -10.81 -33.54 15.45
C ARG A 253 -9.42 -32.91 15.63
N ILE A 254 -9.26 -31.97 16.56
CA ILE A 254 -7.95 -31.35 16.86
C ILE A 254 -7.40 -31.80 18.24
N LEU A 255 -8.10 -32.70 18.95
CA LEU A 255 -7.64 -33.37 20.17
C LEU A 255 -7.73 -34.89 20.02
#